data_AF-A0A0A2SPJ1-F1
#
_entry.id   AF-A0A0A2SPJ1-F1
#
_cell.length_a   1.000
_cell.length_b   1.000
_cell.length_c   1.000
_cell.angle_alpha   90.00
_cell.angle_beta   90.00
_cell.angle_gamma   90.00
#
_symmetry.space_group_name_H-M   'P 1'
#
loop_
_entity.id
_entity.type
_entity.pdbx_description
1 polymer ?
#
loop_
_entity_poly.entity_id
_entity_poly.type
_entity_poly.pdbx_seq_one_letter_code
_entity_poly.pdbx_strand_id
1 'polypeptide(L)' 'FFGLFVLPNLVSPDENNRILFQWIHEWFGYALIAAILLHTAAALKHHFINKDDILRRML' A
#
# COMPACT_ATOMS: atom_id res chain seq x y z
N PHE A 1 -16.33 12.43 5.01
CA PHE A 1 -16.88 11.23 4.34
C PHE A 1 -18.19 11.62 3.67
N PHE A 2 -18.48 11.13 2.46
CA PHE A 2 -19.63 11.55 1.65
C PHE A 2 -21.01 11.15 2.23
N GLY A 3 -21.06 10.45 3.37
CA GLY A 3 -22.30 10.21 4.13
C GLY A 3 -23.29 9.24 3.48
N LEU A 4 -22.94 8.64 2.34
CA LEU A 4 -23.85 7.83 1.54
C LEU A 4 -24.23 6.51 2.23
N PHE A 5 -23.34 5.94 3.05
CA PHE A 5 -23.58 4.69 3.78
C PHE A 5 -22.81 4.67 5.11
N VAL A 6 -23.38 4.03 6.14
CA VAL A 6 -22.65 3.69 7.37
C VAL A 6 -22.13 2.27 7.21
N LEU A 7 -20.81 2.10 7.23
CA LEU A 7 -20.22 0.76 7.20
C LEU A 7 -20.55 0.04 8.51
N PRO A 8 -21.12 -1.18 8.46
CA PRO A 8 -21.32 -1.97 9.66
C PRO A 8 -19.95 -2.32 10.25
N ASN A 9 -19.85 -2.33 11.58
CA ASN A 9 -18.63 -2.75 12.22
C ASN A 9 -18.44 -4.26 12.04
N LEU A 10 -17.45 -4.65 11.25
CA LEU A 10 -17.15 -6.06 10.96
C LEU A 10 -16.41 -6.75 12.10
N VAL A 11 -15.76 -5.97 12.98
CA VAL A 11 -14.95 -6.49 14.09
C VAL A 11 -15.28 -5.71 15.36
N SER A 12 -15.89 -6.37 16.34
CA SER A 12 -16.16 -5.74 17.64
C SER A 12 -14.87 -5.25 18.30
N PRO A 13 -14.88 -4.10 18.97
CA PRO A 13 -13.71 -3.61 19.69
C PRO A 13 -13.23 -4.64 20.72
N ASP A 14 -11.94 -4.97 20.67
CA ASP A 14 -11.28 -5.86 21.61
C ASP A 14 -9.93 -5.28 22.02
N GLU A 15 -9.80 -4.98 23.30
CA GLU A 15 -8.61 -4.34 23.87
C GLU A 15 -7.37 -5.23 23.78
N ASN A 16 -7.55 -6.55 23.81
CA ASN A 16 -6.44 -7.50 23.69
C ASN A 16 -5.83 -7.48 22.28
N ASN A 17 -6.66 -7.25 21.26
CA ASN A 17 -6.23 -7.25 19.86
C ASN A 17 -5.80 -5.86 19.37
N ARG A 18 -6.06 -4.79 20.13
CA ARG A 18 -5.73 -3.41 19.74
C ARG A 18 -4.25 -3.23 19.42
N ILE A 19 -3.37 -3.73 20.28
CA ILE A 19 -1.91 -3.61 20.11
C ILE A 19 -1.44 -4.43 18.90
N LEU A 20 -1.99 -5.63 18.73
CA LEU A 20 -1.65 -6.52 17.62
C LEU A 20 -2.02 -5.89 16.27
N PHE A 21 -3.26 -5.40 16.12
CA PHE A 21 -3.71 -4.79 14.87
C PHE A 21 -2.98 -3.49 14.55
N GLN A 22 -2.64 -2.69 15.56
CA GLN A 22 -1.80 -1.51 15.37
C GLN A 22 -0.42 -1.89 14.81
N TRP A 23 0.23 -2.88 15.44
CA TRP A 23 1.55 -3.35 15.02
C TRP A 23 1.53 -3.93 13.60
N ILE A 24 0.54 -4.77 13.28
CA ILE A 24 0.35 -5.30 11.93
C ILE A 24 0.15 -4.16 10.93
N HIS A 25 -0.76 -3.22 11.21
CA HIS A 25 -1.06 -2.12 10.29
C HIS A 25 0.17 -1.26 10.02
N GLU A 26 0.97 -0.97 11.05
CA GLU A 26 2.21 -0.21 10.93
C GLU A 26 3.22 -0.91 10.02
N TRP A 27 3.50 -2.19 10.25
CA TRP A 27 4.44 -2.96 9.41
C TRP A 27 3.95 -3.14 7.98
N PHE A 28 2.65 -3.37 7.77
CA PHE A 28 2.06 -3.42 6.44
C PHE A 28 2.16 -2.05 5.74
N GLY A 29 2.03 -0.95 6.48
CA GLY A 29 2.29 0.39 5.99
C GLY A 29 3.70 0.56 5.47
N TYR A 30 4.71 0.20 6.26
CA TYR A 30 6.11 0.25 5.82
C TYR A 30 6.40 -0.69 4.65
N ALA A 31 5.83 -1.90 4.65
CA ALA A 31 5.97 -2.85 3.55
C ALA A 31 5.38 -2.30 2.25
N LEU A 32 4.20 -1.65 2.32
CA LEU A 32 3.57 -1.02 1.16
C LEU A 32 4.41 0.14 0.63
N ILE A 33 4.95 0.99 1.50
CA ILE A 33 5.86 2.07 1.11
C ILE A 33 7.10 1.51 0.40
N ALA A 34 7.73 0.48 0.97
CA ALA A 34 8.87 -0.17 0.36
C ALA A 34 8.54 -0.77 -1.02
N ALA A 35 7.37 -1.41 -1.15
CA ALA A 35 6.92 -1.97 -2.42
C ALA A 35 6.69 -0.89 -3.48
N ILE A 36 6.07 0.24 -3.12
CA ILE A 36 5.86 1.38 -4.02
C ILE A 36 7.20 1.94 -4.49
N LEU A 37 8.14 2.16 -3.56
CA LEU A 37 9.47 2.65 -3.89
C LEU A 37 10.21 1.69 -4.82
N LEU A 38 10.20 0.40 -4.52
CA LEU A 38 10.84 -0.63 -5.35
C LEU A 38 10.21 -0.69 -6.75
N HIS A 39 8.88 -0.68 -6.83
CA HIS A 39 8.16 -0.72 -8.10
C HIS A 39 8.47 0.51 -8.96
N THR A 40 8.45 1.70 -8.34
CA THR A 40 8.77 2.97 -9.02
C THR A 40 10.23 2.97 -9.48
N ALA A 41 11.16 2.58 -8.61
CA ALA A 41 12.58 2.49 -8.94
C ALA A 41 12.83 1.50 -10.09
N ALA A 42 12.15 0.36 -10.11
CA ALA A 42 12.23 -0.60 -11.20
C ALA A 42 11.75 0.02 -12.52
N ALA A 43 10.57 0.67 -12.53
CA ALA A 43 10.03 1.32 -13.72
C ALA A 43 10.97 2.42 -14.25
N LEU A 44 11.56 3.22 -13.36
CA LEU A 44 12.55 4.25 -13.73
C LEU A 44 13.87 3.65 -14.24
N LYS A 45 14.37 2.58 -13.62
CA LYS A 45 15.55 1.84 -14.09
C LYS A 45 15.32 1.32 -15.51
N HIS A 46 14.16 0.72 -15.75
CA HIS A 46 13.75 0.23 -17.07
C HIS A 46 13.75 1.37 -18.11
N HIS A 47 13.19 2.52 -17.75
CA HIS A 47 13.14 3.67 -18.65
C HIS A 47 14.52 4.30 -18.94
N PHE A 48 15.33 4.57 -17.90
CA PHE A 48 16.57 5.34 -18.06
C PHE A 48 17.80 4.49 -18.37
N ILE A 49 17.92 3.32 -17.77
CA ILE A 49 19.09 2.45 -17.91
C ILE A 49 18.85 1.41 -19.00
N ASN A 50 17.76 0.64 -18.90
CA ASN A 50 17.46 -0.41 -19.88
C ASN A 50 16.94 0.17 -21.20
N LYS A 51 16.41 1.40 -21.18
CA LYS A 51 15.83 2.11 -22.33
C LYS A 51 14.76 1.30 -23.05
N ASP A 52 13.92 0.62 -22.28
CA ASP A 52 12.77 -0.10 -22.81
C ASP A 52 11.47 0.67 -22.62
N ASP A 53 10.41 0.16 -23.24
CA ASP A 53 9.09 0.78 -23.23
C ASP A 53 8.22 0.33 -22.05
N ILE A 54 8.75 -0.32 -21.00
CA ILE A 54 7.91 -0.83 -19.89
C ILE A 54 7.12 0.30 -19.22
N LEU A 55 7.79 1.42 -18.90
CA LEU A 55 7.11 2.58 -18.31
C LEU A 55 6.03 3.16 -19.24
N ARG A 56 6.28 3.16 -20.55
CA ARG A 56 5.33 3.69 -21.55
C ARG A 56 4.09 2.82 -21.74
N ARG A 57 4.16 1.53 -21.38
CA ARG A 57 3.01 0.60 -21.45
C ARG A 57 2.04 0.77 -20.28
N MET A 58 2.42 1.51 -19.23
CA MET A 58 1.57 1.77 -18.06
C MET A 58 0.78 3.09 -18.18
N LEU A 59 1.21 4.00 -19.07
CA LEU A 59 0.56 5.28 -19.36
C LEU A 59 -0.44 5.11 -20.51
#